data_AF-A0A291TC29-F1
#
_entry.id   AF-A0A291TC29-F1
#
_cell.length_a   1.000
_cell.length_b   1.000
_cell.length_c   1.000
_cell.angle_alpha   90.00
_cell.angle_beta   90.00
_cell.angle_gamma   90.00
#
_symmetry.space_group_name_H-M   'P 1'
#
loop_
_entity.id
_entity.type
_entity.pdbx_description
1 polymer ?
#
loop_
_entity_poly.entity_id
_entity_poly.type
_entity_poly.pdbx_seq_one_letter_code
_entity_poly.pdbx_strand_id
1 'polypeptide(L)'
;MKELNRRAFLTLTGAALAMMALTACGADDAPAAPAAPTSKEAELVATINKVWKKKFDAGLVDHEQLTLNQDAQKGIKIQGGLFENAQETVHKVTEEDWKVMADVAGWEASMEQKYGAGCLAGVAGISPASDNEDELVISLDFEYSCEDADVQKFVEKLLTVNSNDRKAEFISIYCPVVQGKTYMIAAVFRNTKA
;
A
#
# COMPACT_ATOMS: atom_id res chain seq x y z
N MET A 1 24.71 1.31 -1.59
CA MET A 1 23.28 1.05 -1.83
C MET A 1 23.04 1.11 -3.32
N LYS A 2 22.29 0.16 -3.88
CA LYS A 2 21.97 0.15 -5.31
C LYS A 2 20.74 1.03 -5.50
N GLU A 3 20.84 2.02 -6.38
CA GLU A 3 19.77 2.97 -6.69
C GLU A 3 18.56 2.19 -7.25
N LEU A 4 17.39 2.34 -6.61
CA LEU A 4 16.16 1.67 -7.01
C LEU A 4 15.53 2.52 -8.12
N ASN A 5 15.56 2.04 -9.37
CA ASN A 5 14.93 2.75 -10.48
C ASN A 5 13.41 2.51 -10.53
N ARG A 6 12.70 3.16 -11.47
CA ARG A 6 11.25 3.02 -11.67
C ARG A 6 10.77 1.57 -11.68
N ARG A 7 11.55 0.65 -12.26
CA ARG A 7 11.21 -0.78 -12.29
C ARG A 7 11.25 -1.40 -10.90
N ALA A 8 12.23 -1.06 -10.09
CA ALA A 8 12.29 -1.52 -8.71
C ALA A 8 11.12 -1.00 -7.87
N PHE A 9 10.72 0.27 -8.04
CA PHE A 9 9.53 0.83 -7.39
C PHE A 9 8.23 0.17 -7.86
N LEU A 10 8.07 -0.06 -9.17
CA LEU A 10 6.94 -0.81 -9.72
C LEU A 10 6.91 -2.26 -9.23
N THR A 11 8.05 -2.90 -9.03
CA THR A 11 8.12 -4.26 -8.44
C THR A 11 7.76 -4.26 -6.96
N LEU A 12 8.17 -3.22 -6.21
CA LEU A 12 7.84 -2.99 -4.80
C LEU A 12 6.33 -2.72 -4.63
N THR A 13 5.76 -1.89 -5.50
CA THR A 13 4.33 -1.53 -5.47
C THR A 13 3.42 -2.54 -6.18
N GLY A 14 3.98 -3.37 -7.06
CA GLY A 14 3.28 -4.36 -7.89
C GLY A 14 3.43 -5.82 -7.45
N ALA A 15 4.05 -6.09 -6.30
CA ALA A 15 4.25 -7.42 -5.74
C ALA A 15 4.91 -8.44 -6.69
N ALA A 16 6.24 -8.36 -6.84
CA ALA A 16 7.07 -9.49 -7.25
C ALA A 16 8.55 -9.36 -6.82
N LEU A 17 8.85 -9.29 -5.52
CA LEU A 17 10.21 -9.55 -5.02
C LEU A 17 10.36 -11.03 -4.66
N ALA A 18 10.57 -11.87 -5.68
CA ALA A 18 11.11 -13.21 -5.48
C ALA A 18 12.63 -13.11 -5.21
N MET A 19 13.01 -13.33 -3.95
CA MET A 19 14.35 -13.62 -3.41
C MET A 19 15.52 -12.68 -3.75
N MET A 20 15.93 -11.88 -2.76
CA MET A 20 17.33 -11.85 -2.34
C MET A 20 17.40 -12.10 -0.83
N ALA A 21 17.89 -13.28 -0.44
CA ALA A 21 18.27 -13.55 0.93
C ALA A 21 19.46 -12.66 1.29
N LEU A 22 19.25 -11.67 2.15
CA LEU A 22 20.33 -11.03 2.90
C LEU A 22 20.23 -11.48 4.35
N THR A 23 21.11 -12.42 4.71
CA THR A 23 21.46 -12.69 6.10
C THR A 23 22.06 -11.43 6.72
N ALA A 24 21.35 -10.84 7.67
CA ALA A 24 21.94 -10.05 8.76
C ALA A 24 21.06 -10.20 10.00
N CYS A 25 21.54 -10.97 10.96
CA CYS A 25 20.99 -11.08 12.30
C CYS A 25 21.52 -9.93 13.16
N GLY A 26 20.64 -9.29 13.93
CA GLY A 26 21.01 -8.53 15.13
C GLY A 26 20.39 -7.13 15.23
N ALA A 27 19.26 -7.02 15.94
CA ALA A 27 18.97 -6.00 16.96
C ALA A 27 17.51 -6.11 17.40
N ASP A 28 17.28 -5.97 18.71
CA ASP A 28 16.00 -5.90 19.42
C ASP A 28 15.06 -4.78 18.91
N ASP A 29 14.42 -4.97 17.77
CA ASP A 29 13.30 -4.13 17.32
C ASP A 29 12.08 -5.02 17.09
N ALA A 30 11.37 -5.33 18.17
CA ALA A 30 10.02 -5.83 18.06
C ALA A 30 9.21 -4.81 17.23
N PRO A 31 8.53 -5.21 16.14
CA PRO A 31 7.77 -4.28 15.33
C PRO A 31 6.75 -3.55 16.22
N ALA A 32 6.82 -2.22 16.21
CA ALA A 32 5.87 -1.38 16.94
C ALA A 32 4.45 -1.82 16.61
N ALA A 33 3.62 -1.99 17.65
CA ALA A 33 2.23 -2.35 17.47
C ALA A 33 1.55 -1.32 16.53
N PRO A 34 0.78 -1.78 15.53
CA PRO A 34 0.15 -0.87 14.58
C PRO A 34 -0.75 0.13 15.32
N ALA A 35 -0.72 1.38 14.89
CA ALA A 35 -1.52 2.44 15.49
C ALA A 35 -3.02 2.13 15.36
N ALA A 36 -3.81 2.50 16.36
CA ALA A 36 -5.27 2.39 16.28
C ALA A 36 -5.79 3.25 15.11
N PRO A 37 -6.75 2.73 14.32
CA PRO A 37 -7.23 3.43 13.14
C PRO A 37 -7.94 4.73 13.49
N THR A 38 -7.82 5.73 12.63
CA THR A 38 -8.55 7.00 12.78
C THR A 38 -10.04 6.83 12.41
N SER A 39 -10.90 7.78 12.79
CA SER A 39 -12.32 7.75 12.40
C SER A 39 -12.52 7.72 10.88
N LYS A 40 -11.66 8.42 10.12
CA LYS A 40 -11.66 8.44 8.65
C LYS A 40 -11.28 7.09 8.05
N GLU A 41 -10.26 6.43 8.60
CA GLU A 41 -9.85 5.10 8.13
C GLU A 41 -10.95 4.07 8.35
N ALA A 42 -11.62 4.11 9.51
CA ALA A 42 -12.74 3.23 9.81
C ALA A 42 -13.95 3.47 8.89
N GLU A 43 -14.28 4.75 8.64
CA GLU A 43 -15.34 5.14 7.70
C GLU A 43 -15.05 4.69 6.27
N LEU A 44 -13.81 4.86 5.82
CA LEU A 44 -13.38 4.45 4.48
C LEU A 44 -13.41 2.94 4.31
N VAL A 45 -12.94 2.15 5.30
CA VAL A 45 -13.06 0.67 5.25
C VAL A 45 -14.51 0.25 5.13
N ALA A 46 -15.42 0.85 5.90
CA ALA A 46 -16.84 0.51 5.85
C ALA A 46 -17.43 0.77 4.45
N THR A 47 -17.04 1.86 3.81
CA THR A 47 -17.49 2.21 2.46
C THR A 47 -16.86 1.31 1.39
N ILE A 48 -15.56 1.01 1.50
CA ILE A 48 -14.86 0.04 0.67
C ILE A 48 -15.56 -1.32 0.74
N ASN A 49 -15.91 -1.80 1.94
CA ASN A 49 -16.56 -3.09 2.12
C ASN A 49 -17.95 -3.18 1.49
N LYS A 50 -18.69 -2.06 1.35
CA LYS A 50 -19.94 -2.04 0.57
C LYS A 50 -19.69 -2.33 -0.90
N VAL A 51 -18.64 -1.75 -1.49
CA VAL A 51 -18.26 -2.02 -2.88
C VAL A 51 -17.68 -3.43 -3.02
N TRP A 52 -16.82 -3.84 -2.08
CA TRP A 52 -16.22 -5.17 -2.04
C TRP A 52 -17.26 -6.28 -2.01
N LYS A 53 -18.31 -6.13 -1.17
CA LYS A 53 -19.44 -7.05 -1.11
C LYS A 53 -20.13 -7.23 -2.47
N LYS A 54 -20.36 -6.13 -3.20
CA LYS A 54 -20.93 -6.19 -4.57
C LYS A 54 -20.00 -6.95 -5.53
N LYS A 55 -18.67 -6.79 -5.40
CA LYS A 55 -17.69 -7.54 -6.19
C LYS A 55 -17.69 -9.03 -5.81
N PHE A 56 -17.86 -9.37 -4.52
CA PHE A 56 -17.98 -10.75 -4.05
C PHE A 56 -19.24 -11.43 -4.60
N ASP A 57 -20.38 -10.75 -4.55
CA ASP A 57 -21.64 -11.26 -5.10
C ASP A 57 -21.56 -11.50 -6.62
N ALA A 58 -20.70 -10.76 -7.31
CA ALA A 58 -20.38 -10.95 -8.72
C ALA A 58 -19.29 -12.00 -8.98
N GLY A 59 -18.75 -12.66 -7.95
CA GLY A 59 -17.66 -13.64 -8.05
C GLY A 59 -16.30 -13.05 -8.43
N LEU A 60 -16.11 -11.74 -8.25
CA LEU A 60 -14.88 -11.03 -8.63
C LEU A 60 -13.82 -11.05 -7.52
N VAL A 61 -14.18 -11.34 -6.28
CA VAL A 61 -13.26 -11.50 -5.14
C VAL A 61 -13.68 -12.73 -4.33
N ASP A 62 -12.73 -13.34 -3.62
CA ASP A 62 -12.89 -14.63 -2.95
C ASP A 62 -13.43 -14.48 -1.51
N HIS A 63 -13.30 -13.29 -0.92
CA HIS A 63 -13.76 -12.97 0.44
C HIS A 63 -14.84 -11.91 0.42
N GLU A 64 -15.90 -12.13 1.20
CA GLU A 64 -17.08 -11.25 1.26
C GLU A 64 -16.75 -9.84 1.76
N GLN A 65 -15.77 -9.73 2.65
CA GLN A 65 -15.34 -8.48 3.27
C GLN A 65 -13.84 -8.49 3.53
N LEU A 66 -13.24 -7.29 3.54
CA LEU A 66 -11.89 -7.06 4.01
C LEU A 66 -11.91 -6.75 5.51
N THR A 67 -11.03 -7.41 6.25
CA THR A 67 -10.81 -7.13 7.67
C THR A 67 -9.78 -6.01 7.80
N LEU A 68 -10.12 -4.93 8.51
CA LEU A 68 -9.15 -3.89 8.83
C LEU A 68 -8.04 -4.48 9.70
N ASN A 69 -6.83 -4.46 9.15
CA ASN A 69 -5.61 -4.84 9.84
C ASN A 69 -4.52 -3.88 9.39
N GLN A 70 -3.94 -3.11 10.33
CA GLN A 70 -2.98 -2.06 10.06
C GLN A 70 -1.51 -2.53 10.03
N ASP A 71 -1.24 -3.83 9.94
CA ASP A 71 0.14 -4.34 9.79
C ASP A 71 0.83 -3.84 8.51
N ALA A 72 0.07 -3.60 7.43
CA ALA A 72 0.60 -3.01 6.21
C ALA A 72 0.63 -1.47 6.20
N GLN A 73 0.12 -0.82 7.25
CA GLN A 73 0.06 0.64 7.35
C GLN A 73 1.45 1.27 7.33
N LYS A 74 2.44 0.62 7.96
CA LYS A 74 3.82 1.13 8.01
C LYS A 74 4.39 1.34 6.60
N GLY A 75 4.21 0.37 5.71
CA GLY A 75 4.68 0.47 4.32
C GLY A 75 4.04 1.62 3.55
N ILE A 76 2.71 1.72 3.58
CA ILE A 76 1.99 2.80 2.89
C ILE A 76 2.21 4.17 3.52
N LYS A 77 2.52 4.24 4.83
CA LYS A 77 2.87 5.49 5.52
C LYS A 77 4.26 5.99 5.14
N ILE A 78 5.23 5.10 4.91
CA ILE A 78 6.55 5.50 4.41
C ILE A 78 6.38 6.25 3.07
N GLN A 79 5.60 5.68 2.15
CA GLN A 79 5.39 6.29 0.83
C GLN A 79 4.48 7.53 0.90
N GLY A 80 3.35 7.46 1.62
CA GLY A 80 2.43 8.59 1.81
C GLY A 80 3.08 9.77 2.54
N GLY A 81 3.98 9.48 3.48
CA GLY A 81 4.72 10.48 4.24
C GLY A 81 5.68 11.31 3.40
N LEU A 82 6.15 10.82 2.23
CA LEU A 82 6.94 11.63 1.31
C LEU A 82 6.14 12.86 0.84
N PHE A 83 4.89 12.64 0.44
CA PHE A 83 3.99 13.69 -0.01
C PHE A 83 3.58 14.64 1.13
N GLU A 84 3.33 14.11 2.33
CA GLU A 84 3.02 14.94 3.50
C GLU A 84 4.20 15.79 3.93
N ASN A 85 5.42 15.26 3.91
CA ASN A 85 6.60 16.01 4.29
C ASN A 85 6.95 17.07 3.24
N ALA A 86 6.86 16.72 1.95
CA ALA A 86 7.10 17.65 0.86
C ALA A 86 5.96 18.68 0.69
N GLN A 87 4.76 18.37 1.19
CA GLN A 87 3.53 19.11 0.90
C GLN A 87 3.30 19.23 -0.62
N GLU A 88 3.54 18.16 -1.35
CA GLU A 88 3.37 18.06 -2.81
C GLU A 88 2.55 16.82 -3.14
N THR A 89 1.69 16.88 -4.16
CA THR A 89 0.87 15.74 -4.60
C THR A 89 1.51 14.96 -5.74
N VAL A 90 2.55 15.53 -6.35
CA VAL A 90 3.42 14.92 -7.35
C VAL A 90 4.84 15.18 -6.88
N HIS A 91 5.58 14.11 -6.60
CA HIS A 91 6.88 14.18 -5.95
C HIS A 91 7.94 13.49 -6.81
N LYS A 92 9.02 14.22 -7.12
CA LYS A 92 10.21 13.64 -7.72
C LYS A 92 11.05 13.03 -6.61
N VAL A 93 11.22 11.72 -6.64
CA VAL A 93 11.95 10.98 -5.61
C VAL A 93 13.42 11.40 -5.60
N THR A 94 13.90 11.80 -4.43
CA THR A 94 15.28 12.24 -4.18
C THR A 94 16.14 11.11 -3.61
N GLU A 95 17.45 11.34 -3.50
CA GLU A 95 18.36 10.40 -2.83
C GLU A 95 18.01 10.19 -1.35
N GLU A 96 17.50 11.23 -0.68
CA GLU A 96 17.03 11.16 0.70
C GLU A 96 15.79 10.27 0.81
N ASP A 97 14.83 10.44 -0.10
CA ASP A 97 13.62 9.60 -0.15
C ASP A 97 13.98 8.14 -0.42
N TRP A 98 15.03 7.88 -1.21
CA TRP A 98 15.52 6.52 -1.42
C TRP A 98 16.03 5.85 -0.15
N LYS A 99 16.66 6.60 0.74
CA LYS A 99 17.11 6.09 2.05
C LYS A 99 15.90 5.70 2.91
N VAL A 100 14.82 6.50 2.86
CA VAL A 100 13.59 6.22 3.60
C VAL A 100 12.84 5.03 2.97
N MET A 101 12.76 4.95 1.64
CA MET A 101 12.10 3.85 0.95
C MET A 101 12.84 2.51 1.10
N ALA A 102 14.12 2.51 1.47
CA ALA A 102 14.82 1.27 1.81
C ALA A 102 14.17 0.53 2.99
N ASP A 103 13.51 1.24 3.91
CA ASP A 103 12.79 0.65 5.04
C ASP A 103 11.54 -0.14 4.60
N VAL A 104 11.01 0.13 3.39
CA VAL A 104 9.88 -0.61 2.82
C VAL A 104 10.26 -2.07 2.60
N ALA A 105 11.47 -2.35 2.10
CA ALA A 105 11.92 -3.73 1.87
C ALA A 105 12.00 -4.54 3.18
N GLY A 106 12.46 -3.91 4.27
CA GLY A 106 12.48 -4.53 5.60
C GLY A 106 11.06 -4.80 6.14
N TRP A 107 10.15 -3.86 5.91
CA TRP A 107 8.73 -4.04 6.23
C TRP A 107 8.08 -5.16 5.40
N GLU A 108 8.31 -5.23 4.09
CA GLU A 108 7.81 -6.30 3.22
C GLU A 108 8.27 -7.68 3.71
N ALA A 109 9.55 -7.80 4.05
CA ALA A 109 10.09 -9.04 4.64
C ALA A 109 9.36 -9.42 5.94
N SER A 110 9.03 -8.45 6.79
CA SER A 110 8.24 -8.71 8.01
C SER A 110 6.81 -9.18 7.69
N MET A 111 6.18 -8.65 6.64
CA MET A 111 4.85 -9.07 6.19
C MET A 111 4.90 -10.49 5.67
N GLU A 112 5.88 -10.85 4.84
CA GLU A 112 6.05 -12.21 4.34
C GLU A 112 6.38 -13.22 5.45
N GLN A 113 7.17 -12.80 6.44
CA GLN A 113 7.43 -13.64 7.62
C GLN A 113 6.14 -13.91 8.40
N LYS A 114 5.21 -12.95 8.48
CA LYS A 114 3.96 -13.10 9.24
C LYS A 114 2.88 -13.84 8.45
N TYR A 115 2.66 -13.44 7.21
CA TYR A 115 1.52 -13.87 6.37
C TYR A 115 1.91 -14.82 5.23
N GLY A 116 3.20 -15.04 5.01
CA GLY A 116 3.73 -15.89 3.94
C GLY A 116 4.15 -15.11 2.69
N ALA A 117 4.96 -15.76 1.85
CA ALA A 117 5.54 -15.14 0.67
C ALA A 117 4.45 -14.70 -0.32
N GLY A 118 4.57 -13.49 -0.87
CA GLY A 118 3.56 -12.92 -1.76
C GLY A 118 2.19 -12.72 -1.08
N CYS A 119 2.20 -12.36 0.20
CA CYS A 119 0.99 -12.02 0.96
C CYS A 119 0.38 -10.67 0.55
N LEU A 120 1.20 -9.70 0.13
CA LEU A 120 0.71 -8.45 -0.41
C LEU A 120 0.00 -8.72 -1.73
N ALA A 121 -1.24 -8.27 -1.81
CA ALA A 121 -2.09 -8.50 -2.94
C ALA A 121 -2.11 -7.24 -3.82
N GLY A 122 -2.62 -6.11 -3.32
CA GLY A 122 -2.73 -4.88 -4.11
C GLY A 122 -2.53 -3.59 -3.30
N VAL A 123 -2.25 -2.49 -4.00
CA VAL A 123 -2.04 -1.15 -3.44
C VAL A 123 -2.77 -0.10 -4.30
N ALA A 124 -3.39 0.89 -3.66
CA ALA A 124 -4.01 2.03 -4.34
C ALA A 124 -3.73 3.33 -3.57
N GLY A 125 -3.78 4.46 -4.27
CA GLY A 125 -3.52 5.79 -3.71
C GLY A 125 -2.25 6.45 -4.23
N ILE A 126 -1.27 5.65 -4.68
CA ILE A 126 0.00 6.13 -5.24
C ILE A 126 0.25 5.47 -6.60
N SER A 127 0.63 6.26 -7.60
CA SER A 127 1.05 5.78 -8.91
C SER A 127 2.34 6.47 -9.38
N PRO A 128 3.11 5.85 -10.29
CA PRO A 128 4.16 6.57 -11.00
C PRO A 128 3.55 7.61 -11.95
N ALA A 129 4.14 8.80 -11.97
CA ALA A 129 3.71 9.96 -12.75
C ALA A 129 4.67 10.31 -13.91
N SER A 130 5.80 9.59 -14.05
CA SER A 130 6.74 9.75 -15.16
C SER A 130 6.95 8.43 -15.93
N ASP A 131 7.18 8.58 -17.24
CA ASP A 131 7.66 7.50 -18.12
C ASP A 131 9.18 7.48 -18.28
N ASN A 132 9.87 8.48 -17.74
CA ASN A 132 11.32 8.53 -17.71
C ASN A 132 11.85 7.45 -16.74
N GLU A 133 12.62 6.48 -17.24
CA GLU A 133 13.18 5.41 -16.41
C GLU A 133 14.29 5.91 -15.45
N ASP A 134 14.91 7.06 -15.78
CA ASP A 134 16.01 7.66 -15.01
C ASP A 134 15.52 8.58 -13.89
N GLU A 135 14.24 8.95 -13.88
CA GLU A 135 13.65 9.82 -12.86
C GLU A 135 12.32 9.24 -12.38
N LEU A 136 12.31 8.71 -11.15
CA LEU A 136 11.06 8.29 -10.53
C LEU A 136 10.29 9.51 -10.02
N VAL A 137 9.14 9.76 -10.65
CA VAL A 137 8.13 10.70 -10.15
C VAL A 137 6.91 9.90 -9.74
N ILE A 138 6.38 10.17 -8.55
CA ILE A 138 5.18 9.51 -8.01
C ILE A 138 4.09 10.55 -7.73
N SER A 139 2.83 10.14 -7.78
CA SER A 139 1.67 10.98 -7.51
C SER A 139 0.71 10.36 -6.50
N LEU A 140 0.00 11.21 -5.77
CA LEU A 140 -1.22 10.84 -5.06
C LEU A 140 -2.41 10.88 -6.01
N ASP A 141 -3.13 9.77 -6.11
CA ASP A 141 -4.17 9.61 -7.13
C ASP A 141 -5.59 9.93 -6.63
N PHE A 142 -5.81 9.82 -5.32
CA PHE A 142 -7.15 9.85 -4.73
C PHE A 142 -7.23 10.78 -3.52
N GLU A 143 -7.89 11.93 -3.69
CA GLU A 143 -8.39 12.71 -2.56
C GLU A 143 -9.38 11.85 -1.73
N TYR A 144 -9.41 12.03 -0.41
CA TYR A 144 -10.29 11.27 0.48
C TYR A 144 -11.75 11.51 0.11
N SER A 145 -12.47 10.43 -0.14
CA SER A 145 -13.89 10.46 -0.48
C SER A 145 -14.56 9.17 -0.02
N CYS A 146 -15.76 9.28 0.54
CA CYS A 146 -16.66 8.16 0.82
C CYS A 146 -17.83 8.10 -0.18
N GLU A 147 -17.77 8.88 -1.27
CA GLU A 147 -18.76 8.83 -2.33
C GLU A 147 -18.62 7.53 -3.12
N ASP A 148 -19.76 6.88 -3.43
CA ASP A 148 -19.81 5.56 -4.05
C ASP A 148 -18.97 5.46 -5.33
N ALA A 149 -18.97 6.51 -6.16
CA ALA A 149 -18.25 6.54 -7.44
C ALA A 149 -16.72 6.62 -7.26
N ASP A 150 -16.24 7.33 -6.25
CA ASP A 150 -14.80 7.48 -5.99
C ASP A 150 -14.25 6.22 -5.33
N VAL A 151 -14.99 5.67 -4.36
CA VAL A 151 -14.64 4.41 -3.71
C VAL A 151 -14.66 3.26 -4.71
N GLN A 152 -15.59 3.26 -5.67
CA GLN A 152 -15.59 2.26 -6.73
C GLN A 152 -14.30 2.29 -7.55
N LYS A 153 -13.86 3.48 -8.00
CA LYS A 153 -12.59 3.63 -8.74
C LYS A 153 -11.39 3.22 -7.90
N PHE A 154 -11.40 3.55 -6.60
CA PHE A 154 -10.35 3.18 -5.67
C PHE A 154 -10.26 1.66 -5.50
N VAL A 155 -11.39 0.97 -5.34
CA VAL A 155 -11.45 -0.51 -5.26
C VAL A 155 -11.03 -1.15 -6.59
N GLU A 156 -11.40 -0.56 -7.72
CA GLU A 156 -10.93 -1.04 -9.03
C GLU A 156 -9.41 -0.93 -9.14
N LYS A 157 -8.80 0.16 -8.67
CA LYS A 157 -7.35 0.29 -8.60
C LYS A 157 -6.71 -0.79 -7.71
N LEU A 158 -7.27 -1.05 -6.53
CA LEU A 158 -6.81 -2.12 -5.63
C LEU A 158 -6.83 -3.51 -6.27
N LEU A 159 -7.73 -3.75 -7.23
CA LEU A 159 -7.92 -5.02 -7.93
C LEU A 159 -7.17 -5.12 -9.28
N THR A 160 -6.32 -4.14 -9.60
CA THR A 160 -5.57 -4.09 -10.87
C THR A 160 -4.07 -4.29 -10.71
N VAL A 161 -3.59 -4.46 -9.48
CA VAL A 161 -2.16 -4.50 -9.19
C VAL A 161 -1.60 -5.90 -9.36
N ASN A 162 -2.28 -6.92 -8.84
CA ASN A 162 -1.85 -8.31 -8.92
C ASN A 162 -3.04 -9.26 -9.17
N SER A 163 -2.76 -10.39 -9.80
CA SER A 163 -3.72 -11.51 -9.87
C SER A 163 -4.25 -11.97 -8.51
N ASN A 164 -3.49 -11.72 -7.44
CA ASN A 164 -3.81 -12.12 -6.08
C ASN A 164 -4.75 -11.16 -5.34
N ASP A 165 -5.03 -9.97 -5.89
CA ASP A 165 -5.90 -8.94 -5.29
C ASP A 165 -7.28 -9.49 -4.94
N ARG A 166 -7.79 -10.37 -5.81
CA ARG A 166 -9.08 -11.04 -5.64
C ARG A 166 -9.14 -11.91 -4.40
N LYS A 167 -7.98 -12.36 -3.89
CA LYS A 167 -7.86 -13.22 -2.71
C LYS A 167 -7.53 -12.46 -1.44
N ALA A 168 -7.60 -11.13 -1.46
CA ALA A 168 -7.32 -10.33 -0.28
C ALA A 168 -8.34 -10.59 0.84
N GLU A 169 -7.82 -10.68 2.06
CA GLU A 169 -8.59 -10.89 3.30
C GLU A 169 -8.52 -9.67 4.22
N PHE A 170 -7.43 -8.93 4.13
CA PHE A 170 -7.09 -7.83 5.01
C PHE A 170 -6.85 -6.54 4.23
N ILE A 171 -7.09 -5.41 4.90
CA ILE A 171 -6.79 -4.08 4.38
C ILE A 171 -6.12 -3.21 5.45
N SER A 172 -5.05 -2.52 5.07
CA SER A 172 -4.50 -1.37 5.79
C SER A 172 -4.83 -0.09 5.05
N ILE A 173 -5.13 0.99 5.78
CA ILE A 173 -5.46 2.30 5.23
C ILE A 173 -4.59 3.36 5.88
N TYR A 174 -4.14 4.31 5.07
CA TYR A 174 -3.51 5.53 5.51
C TYR A 174 -4.12 6.75 4.81
N CYS A 175 -4.42 7.80 5.57
CA CYS A 175 -5.04 9.02 5.07
C CYS A 175 -4.12 10.25 5.23
N PRO A 176 -3.13 10.45 4.35
CA PRO A 176 -2.20 11.57 4.47
C PRO A 176 -2.86 12.93 4.24
N VAL A 177 -2.33 13.99 4.88
CA VAL A 177 -2.77 15.38 4.68
C VAL A 177 -1.70 16.20 3.95
N VAL A 178 -2.00 16.55 2.71
CA VAL A 178 -1.11 17.29 1.81
C VAL A 178 -1.78 18.58 1.37
N GLN A 179 -1.14 19.73 1.62
CA GLN A 179 -1.67 21.06 1.33
C GLN A 179 -3.07 21.30 1.90
N GLY A 180 -3.33 20.79 3.11
CA GLY A 180 -4.64 20.89 3.77
C GLY A 180 -5.73 19.98 3.20
N LYS A 181 -5.43 19.14 2.21
CA LYS A 181 -6.34 18.13 1.66
C LYS A 181 -5.97 16.75 2.17
N THR A 182 -6.97 15.93 2.50
CA THR A 182 -6.75 14.53 2.90
C THR A 182 -6.82 13.65 1.65
N TYR A 183 -5.93 12.67 1.54
CA TYR A 183 -5.90 11.66 0.48
C TYR A 183 -6.14 10.27 1.07
N MET A 184 -6.39 9.27 0.23
CA MET A 184 -6.58 7.89 0.65
C MET A 184 -5.58 6.95 -0.03
N ILE A 185 -4.86 6.19 0.79
CA ILE A 185 -3.92 5.15 0.38
C ILE A 185 -4.32 3.85 1.10
N ALA A 186 -4.32 2.74 0.39
CA ALA A 186 -4.60 1.44 0.99
C ALA A 186 -3.72 0.35 0.38
N ALA A 187 -3.45 -0.66 1.20
CA ALA A 187 -2.85 -1.91 0.79
C ALA A 187 -3.75 -3.06 1.24
N VAL A 188 -3.99 -4.03 0.35
CA VAL A 188 -4.72 -5.25 0.63
C VAL A 188 -3.80 -6.46 0.59
N PHE A 189 -4.03 -7.41 1.49
CA PHE A 189 -3.16 -8.57 1.66
C PHE A 189 -3.94 -9.79 2.17
N ARG A 190 -3.29 -10.96 2.12
CA ARG A 190 -3.88 -12.26 2.46
C ARG A 190 -2.93 -13.08 3.32
N ASN A 191 -3.45 -14.04 4.06
CA ASN A 191 -2.63 -15.00 4.78
C ASN A 191 -2.41 -16.25 3.93
N THR A 192 -1.22 -16.39 3.34
CA THR A 192 -0.85 -17.56 2.51
C THR A 192 -0.29 -18.73 3.32
N LYS A 193 -0.20 -18.60 4.65
CA LYS A 193 0.22 -19.69 5.55
C LYS A 193 -0.97 -20.48 6.11
N ALA A 194 -2.17 -19.94 5.99
CA ALA A 194 -3.41 -20.54 6.47
C ALA A 194 -3.89 -21.67 5.56
#